data_AF-A0A645JY65-F1
#
_entry.id   AF-A0A645JY65-F1
#
_cell.length_a   1.000
_cell.length_b   1.000
_cell.length_c   1.000
_cell.angle_alpha   90.00
_cell.angle_beta   90.00
_cell.angle_gamma   90.00
#
_symmetry.space_group_name_H-M   'P 1'
#
loop_
_entity.id
_entity.type
_entity.pdbx_description
1 polymer ?
#
loop_
_entity_poly.entity_id
_entity_poly.type
_entity_poly.pdbx_seq_one_letter_code
_entity_poly.pdbx_strand_id
1 'polypeptide(L)'
;MAAQLLIATTGIINVSIGLKRLRVPNIFIMQLLFTYRYIALFMEEIRRTTRAYSFRSYKGKGISFNHWGALVGGLLLRTLDRAERIHKAMLARGFQGEYSIGKEFKVEKKDLIYLILWCGYFILVRRYNLPKILEFFIN
;
A
#
# COMPACT_ATOMS: atom_id res chain seq x y z
N MET A 1 0.08 8.48 14.34
CA MET A 1 1.53 8.57 14.04
C MET A 1 2.11 7.25 13.51
N ALA A 2 1.92 6.10 14.19
CA ALA A 2 2.45 4.80 13.71
C ALA A 2 1.98 4.41 12.29
N ALA A 3 0.72 4.68 11.93
CA ALA A 3 0.18 4.39 10.60
C ALA A 3 0.83 5.22 9.48
N GLN A 4 1.21 6.48 9.72
CA GLN A 4 1.85 7.35 8.73
C GLN A 4 3.30 6.93 8.47
N LEU A 5 4.03 6.54 9.52
CA LEU A 5 5.36 5.94 9.41
C LEU A 5 5.29 4.62 8.63
N LEU A 6 4.30 3.78 8.90
CA LEU A 6 4.11 2.53 8.16
C LEU A 6 3.92 2.78 6.66
N ILE A 7 3.05 3.73 6.29
CA ILE A 7 2.80 4.09 4.87
C ILE A 7 4.07 4.67 4.21
N ALA A 8 4.88 5.44 4.96
CA ALA A 8 6.10 6.06 4.44
C ALA A 8 7.25 5.05 4.24
N THR A 9 7.38 4.05 5.12
CA THR A 9 8.53 3.13 5.12
C THR A 9 8.20 1.76 4.50
N THR A 10 6.92 1.37 4.45
CA THR A 10 6.48 0.05 3.99
C THR A 10 5.82 0.16 2.63
N GLY A 11 6.47 -0.37 1.59
CA GLY A 11 5.87 -0.46 0.26
C GLY A 11 4.59 -1.29 0.26
N ILE A 12 3.65 -0.97 -0.64
CA ILE A 12 2.35 -1.66 -0.78
C ILE A 12 2.47 -3.20 -0.88
N ILE A 13 3.61 -3.68 -1.39
CA ILE A 13 3.94 -5.10 -1.52
C ILE A 13 4.13 -5.76 -0.15
N ASN A 14 4.76 -5.09 0.82
CA ASN A 14 4.93 -5.64 2.17
C ASN A 14 3.60 -5.64 2.93
N VAL A 15 2.74 -4.64 2.69
CA VAL A 15 1.37 -4.59 3.25
C VAL A 15 0.52 -5.73 2.69
N SER A 16 0.58 -5.99 1.38
CA SER A 16 -0.19 -7.08 0.76
C SER A 16 0.24 -8.46 1.25
N ILE A 17 1.53 -8.65 1.54
CA ILE A 17 2.04 -9.88 2.16
C ILE A 17 1.54 -10.02 3.61
N GLY A 18 1.49 -8.92 4.37
CA GLY A 18 0.87 -8.90 5.70
C GLY A 18 -0.61 -9.29 5.66
N LEU A 19 -1.37 -8.74 4.72
CA LEU A 19 -2.78 -9.10 4.51
C LEU A 19 -2.95 -10.58 4.14
N LYS A 20 -2.03 -11.13 3.34
CA LYS A 20 -2.02 -12.56 3.01
C LYS A 20 -1.82 -13.43 4.26
N ARG A 21 -0.93 -13.03 5.19
CA ARG A 21 -0.75 -13.73 6.48
C ARG A 21 -1.97 -13.64 7.40
N LEU A 22 -2.72 -12.56 7.32
CA LEU A 22 -3.99 -12.38 8.04
C LEU A 22 -5.15 -13.20 7.43
N ARG A 23 -4.87 -14.10 6.47
CA ARG A 23 -5.85 -14.93 5.75
C ARG A 23 -6.94 -14.13 5.01
N VAL A 24 -6.63 -12.90 4.60
CA VAL A 24 -7.52 -12.12 3.72
C VAL A 24 -7.60 -12.82 2.35
N PRO A 25 -8.78 -12.97 1.74
CA PRO A 25 -8.92 -13.57 0.42
C PRO A 25 -8.09 -12.82 -0.64
N ASN A 26 -7.44 -13.58 -1.54
CA ASN A 26 -6.55 -13.03 -2.55
C ASN A 26 -7.20 -11.92 -3.41
N ILE A 27 -8.51 -12.02 -3.67
CA ILE A 27 -9.25 -11.03 -4.47
C ILE A 27 -9.15 -9.60 -3.91
N PHE A 28 -9.24 -9.43 -2.58
CA PHE A 28 -9.13 -8.12 -1.94
C PHE A 28 -7.72 -7.57 -2.04
N ILE A 29 -6.72 -8.44 -1.87
CA ILE A 29 -5.31 -8.07 -1.98
C ILE A 29 -4.99 -7.61 -3.41
N MET A 30 -5.53 -8.31 -4.42
CA MET A 30 -5.38 -7.92 -5.83
C MET A 30 -6.05 -6.60 -6.12
N GLN A 31 -7.27 -6.41 -5.66
CA GLN A 31 -8.00 -5.17 -5.85
C GLN A 31 -7.23 -3.97 -5.28
N LEU A 32 -6.68 -4.12 -4.07
CA LEU A 32 -5.86 -3.10 -3.42
C LEU A 32 -4.57 -2.81 -4.20
N LEU A 33 -3.86 -3.84 -4.65
CA LEU A 33 -2.61 -3.68 -5.41
C LEU A 33 -2.85 -3.03 -6.78
N PHE A 34 -3.90 -3.45 -7.49
CA PHE A 34 -4.31 -2.81 -8.74
C PHE A 34 -4.67 -1.36 -8.50
N THR A 35 -5.51 -1.06 -7.51
CA THR A 35 -5.91 0.31 -7.18
C THR A 35 -4.69 1.20 -6.96
N TYR A 36 -3.71 0.74 -6.15
CA TYR A 36 -2.48 1.48 -5.93
C TYR A 36 -1.69 1.74 -7.23
N ARG A 37 -1.52 0.71 -8.08
CA ARG A 37 -0.82 0.83 -9.37
C ARG A 37 -1.55 1.79 -10.31
N TYR A 38 -2.88 1.72 -10.36
CA TYR A 38 -3.70 2.55 -11.24
C TYR A 38 -3.77 4.00 -10.77
N ILE A 39 -3.77 4.28 -9.46
CA ILE A 39 -3.69 5.66 -8.94
C ILE A 39 -2.39 6.35 -9.41
N ALA A 40 -1.25 5.66 -9.31
CA ALA A 40 0.02 6.22 -9.78
C ALA A 40 0.01 6.53 -11.28
N LEU A 41 -0.56 5.61 -12.08
CA LEU A 41 -0.73 5.76 -13.52
C LEU A 41 -1.69 6.92 -13.87
N PHE A 42 -2.78 7.05 -13.13
CA PHE A 42 -3.78 8.11 -13.28
C PHE A 42 -3.19 9.49 -12.97
N MET A 43 -2.42 9.58 -11.88
CA MET A 43 -1.69 10.81 -11.51
C MET A 43 -0.73 11.27 -12.60
N GLU A 44 -0.06 10.34 -13.28
CA GLU A 44 0.81 10.67 -14.41
C GLU A 44 0.00 11.26 -15.57
N GLU A 45 -1.15 10.69 -15.91
CA GLU A 45 -2.02 11.17 -16.99
C GLU A 45 -2.61 12.55 -16.67
N ILE A 46 -3.02 12.78 -15.42
CA ILE A 46 -3.45 14.11 -14.95
C ILE A 46 -2.32 15.11 -15.14
N ARG A 47 -1.10 14.81 -14.68
CA ARG A 47 0.04 15.72 -14.79
C ARG A 47 0.36 16.07 -16.25
N ARG A 48 0.29 15.08 -17.14
CA ARG A 48 0.48 15.29 -18.60
C ARG A 48 -0.60 16.20 -19.17
N THR A 49 -1.86 15.94 -18.83
CA THR A 49 -3.01 16.69 -19.34
C THR A 49 -3.00 18.13 -18.82
N THR A 50 -2.74 18.34 -17.54
CA THR A 50 -2.62 19.67 -16.92
C THR A 50 -1.46 20.46 -17.51
N ARG A 51 -0.30 19.82 -17.75
CA ARG A 51 0.84 20.48 -18.41
C ARG A 51 0.53 20.88 -19.85
N ALA A 52 -0.15 20.03 -20.61
CA ALA A 52 -0.58 20.37 -21.97
C ALA A 52 -1.58 21.54 -21.97
N TYR A 53 -2.50 21.55 -20.99
CA TYR A 53 -3.43 22.66 -20.81
C TYR A 53 -2.72 23.96 -20.44
N SER A 54 -1.73 23.93 -19.55
CA SER A 54 -0.97 25.13 -19.16
C SER A 54 -0.18 25.72 -20.33
N PHE A 55 0.28 24.92 -21.29
CA PHE A 55 0.92 25.45 -22.50
C PHE A 55 -0.06 26.10 -23.47
N ARG A 56 -1.32 25.65 -23.51
CA ARG A 56 -2.36 26.23 -24.38
C ARG A 56 -2.99 27.49 -23.78
N SER A 57 -3.00 27.62 -22.45
CA SER A 57 -3.55 28.77 -21.74
C SER A 57 -2.42 29.71 -21.30
N TYR A 58 -2.04 30.65 -22.15
CA TYR A 58 -0.94 31.59 -21.92
C TYR A 58 -1.15 32.55 -20.73
N LYS A 59 -2.36 32.68 -20.16
CA LYS A 59 -2.69 33.67 -19.12
C LYS A 59 -3.79 33.27 -18.10
N GLY A 60 -4.32 32.04 -18.14
CA GLY A 60 -5.42 31.64 -17.25
C GLY A 60 -4.95 31.20 -15.85
N LYS A 61 -5.55 31.75 -14.78
CA LYS A 61 -5.34 31.34 -13.37
C LYS A 61 -5.96 29.96 -13.05
N GLY A 62 -5.56 28.92 -13.79
CA GLY A 62 -6.04 27.55 -13.63
C GLY A 62 -7.03 27.09 -14.70
N ILE A 63 -7.56 25.88 -14.52
CA ILE A 63 -8.53 25.27 -15.43
C ILE A 63 -9.91 25.92 -15.18
N SER A 64 -10.44 26.62 -16.20
CA SER A 64 -11.78 27.21 -16.14
C SER A 64 -12.84 26.11 -15.99
N PHE A 65 -13.81 26.31 -15.10
CA PHE A 65 -14.90 25.35 -14.81
C PHE A 65 -15.60 24.85 -16.09
N ASN A 66 -15.70 25.70 -17.11
CA ASN A 66 -16.32 25.38 -18.39
C ASN A 66 -15.55 24.31 -19.21
N HIS A 67 -14.25 24.13 -18.95
CA HIS A 67 -13.41 23.15 -19.64
C HIS A 67 -13.15 21.88 -18.81
N TRP A 68 -13.60 21.84 -17.55
CA TRP A 68 -13.41 20.67 -16.69
C TRP A 68 -14.08 19.42 -17.25
N GLY A 69 -15.30 19.53 -17.79
CA GLY A 69 -16.02 18.38 -18.36
C GLY A 69 -15.25 17.72 -19.52
N ALA A 70 -14.74 18.53 -20.46
CA ALA A 70 -13.96 18.03 -21.59
C ALA A 70 -12.62 17.41 -21.15
N LEU A 71 -11.97 18.00 -20.13
CA LEU A 71 -10.71 17.48 -19.58
C LEU A 71 -10.91 16.17 -18.84
N VAL A 72 -11.91 16.10 -17.95
CA VAL A 72 -12.23 14.90 -17.18
C VAL A 72 -12.73 13.79 -18.10
N GLY A 73 -13.59 14.10 -19.08
CA GLY A 73 -14.06 13.13 -20.06
C GLY A 73 -12.92 12.57 -20.91
N GLY A 74 -12.03 13.43 -21.41
CA GLY A 74 -10.85 12.99 -22.15
C GLY A 74 -9.89 12.15 -21.31
N LEU A 75 -9.70 12.51 -20.04
CA LEU A 75 -8.88 11.75 -19.10
C LEU A 75 -9.51 10.38 -18.80
N LEU A 76 -10.82 10.33 -18.57
CA LEU A 76 -11.55 9.09 -18.33
C LEU A 76 -11.39 8.12 -19.50
N LEU A 77 -11.69 8.55 -20.73
CA LEU A 77 -11.56 7.71 -21.92
C LEU A 77 -10.13 7.16 -22.06
N ARG A 78 -9.11 8.01 -21.93
CA ARG A 78 -7.72 7.58 -22.05
C ARG A 78 -7.32 6.57 -20.99
N THR A 79 -7.79 6.76 -19.76
CA THR A 79 -7.48 5.85 -18.65
C THR A 79 -8.18 4.51 -18.80
N LEU A 80 -9.41 4.48 -19.33
CA LEU A 80 -10.13 3.26 -19.68
C LEU A 80 -9.42 2.49 -20.79
N ASP A 81 -9.08 3.15 -21.90
CA ASP A 81 -8.33 2.52 -23.00
C ASP A 81 -6.98 1.97 -22.52
N ARG A 82 -6.32 2.70 -21.61
CA ARG A 82 -5.03 2.28 -21.04
C ARG A 82 -5.20 1.08 -20.11
N ALA A 83 -6.25 1.05 -19.29
CA ALA A 83 -6.57 -0.07 -18.42
C ALA A 83 -6.87 -1.34 -19.25
N GLU A 84 -7.63 -1.22 -20.34
CA GLU A 84 -7.91 -2.33 -21.24
C GLU A 84 -6.64 -2.87 -21.90
N ARG A 85 -5.76 -2.00 -22.39
CA ARG A 85 -4.44 -2.40 -22.93
C ARG A 85 -3.58 -3.12 -21.90
N ILE A 86 -3.54 -2.61 -20.66
CA ILE A 86 -2.79 -3.25 -19.57
C ILE A 86 -3.39 -4.62 -19.26
N HIS A 87 -4.71 -4.75 -19.20
CA HIS A 87 -5.39 -6.01 -18.96
C HIS A 87 -5.09 -7.04 -20.07
N LYS A 88 -5.20 -6.66 -21.33
CA LYS A 88 -4.83 -7.51 -22.48
C LYS A 88 -3.37 -7.96 -22.41
N ALA A 89 -2.46 -7.06 -22.05
CA ALA A 89 -1.04 -7.40 -21.85
C ALA A 89 -0.81 -8.34 -20.65
N MET A 90 -1.62 -8.25 -19.60
CA MET A 90 -1.58 -9.19 -18.48
C MET A 90 -2.05 -10.58 -18.94
N LEU A 91 -3.17 -10.67 -19.66
CA LEU A 91 -3.65 -11.93 -20.22
C LEU A 91 -2.61 -12.59 -21.14
N ALA A 92 -1.97 -11.81 -22.02
CA ALA A 92 -0.90 -12.31 -22.90
C ALA A 92 0.33 -12.84 -22.15
N ARG A 93 0.58 -12.38 -20.92
CA ARG A 93 1.65 -12.87 -20.04
C ARG A 93 1.23 -14.06 -19.16
N GLY A 94 0.03 -14.61 -19.38
CA GLY A 94 -0.49 -15.75 -18.64
C GLY A 94 -1.15 -15.38 -17.31
N PHE A 95 -1.76 -14.18 -17.20
CA PHE A 95 -2.52 -13.81 -16.01
C PHE A 95 -3.77 -14.69 -15.85
N GLN A 96 -3.79 -15.53 -14.82
CA GLN A 96 -4.88 -16.48 -14.52
C GLN A 96 -5.90 -15.95 -13.50
N GLY A 97 -5.91 -14.64 -13.24
CA GLY A 97 -6.74 -14.04 -12.17
C GLY A 97 -6.05 -14.03 -10.80
N GLU A 98 -4.96 -14.77 -10.65
CA GLU A 98 -4.11 -14.75 -9.45
C GLU A 98 -2.83 -13.96 -9.71
N TYR A 99 -2.61 -12.89 -8.94
CA TYR A 99 -1.31 -12.25 -8.86
C TYR A 99 -0.43 -13.07 -7.90
N SER A 100 0.61 -13.72 -8.43
CA SER A 100 1.63 -14.33 -7.58
C SER A 100 2.40 -13.21 -6.87
N ILE A 101 2.01 -12.90 -5.63
CA ILE A 101 2.75 -11.96 -4.77
C ILE A 101 4.11 -12.60 -4.51
N GLY A 102 5.10 -12.17 -5.29
CA GLY A 102 6.46 -12.68 -5.24
C GLY A 102 7.07 -12.45 -3.88
N LYS A 103 7.75 -13.50 -3.40
CA LYS A 103 8.46 -13.66 -2.12
C LYS A 103 7.55 -13.89 -0.92
N GLU A 104 7.43 -15.17 -0.58
CA GLU A 104 7.22 -15.58 0.79
C GLU A 104 8.34 -14.99 1.66
N PHE A 105 7.99 -14.14 2.64
CA PHE A 105 8.92 -13.74 3.68
C PHE A 105 9.32 -14.99 4.46
N LYS A 106 10.55 -15.47 4.23
CA LYS A 106 11.19 -16.49 5.06
C LYS A 106 11.44 -15.87 6.43
N VAL A 107 11.06 -16.57 7.49
CA VAL A 107 11.35 -16.16 8.86
C VAL A 107 12.86 -15.98 8.99
N GLU A 108 13.30 -14.75 9.21
CA GLU A 108 14.72 -14.44 9.34
C GLU A 108 15.15 -14.74 10.78
N LYS A 109 16.41 -15.17 10.99
CA LYS A 109 16.93 -15.48 12.34
C LYS A 109 16.74 -14.32 13.34
N LYS A 110 16.68 -13.08 12.84
CA LYS A 110 16.41 -11.88 13.64
C LYS A 110 14.99 -11.86 14.24
N ASP A 111 13.98 -12.34 13.50
CA ASP A 111 12.61 -12.46 14.00
C ASP A 111 12.56 -13.46 15.17
N LEU A 112 13.28 -14.58 15.05
CA LEU A 112 13.34 -15.61 16.09
C LEU A 112 14.04 -15.09 17.36
N ILE A 113 15.16 -14.39 17.23
CA ILE A 113 15.87 -13.79 18.36
C ILE A 113 14.98 -12.76 19.07
N TYR A 114 14.27 -11.93 18.31
CA TYR A 114 13.34 -10.94 18.87
C TYR A 114 12.19 -11.61 19.64
N LEU A 115 11.64 -12.70 19.10
CA LEU A 115 10.56 -13.49 19.72
C LEU A 115 11.04 -14.12 21.04
N ILE A 116 12.23 -14.74 21.04
CA ILE A 116 12.84 -15.34 22.24
C ILE A 116 13.10 -14.27 23.30
N LEU A 117 13.60 -13.10 22.91
CA LEU A 117 13.91 -12.00 23.82
C LEU A 117 12.65 -11.47 24.50
N TRP A 118 11.56 -11.27 23.76
CA TRP A 118 10.28 -10.83 24.31
C TRP A 118 9.60 -11.89 25.18
N CYS A 119 9.60 -13.15 24.76
CA CYS A 119 9.09 -14.24 25.59
C CYS A 119 9.90 -14.36 26.89
N GLY A 120 11.23 -14.25 26.82
CA GLY A 120 12.10 -14.23 27.99
C GLY A 120 11.80 -13.08 28.93
N TYR A 121 11.60 -11.86 28.39
CA TYR A 121 11.22 -10.69 29.16
C TYR A 121 9.87 -10.89 29.88
N PHE A 122 8.83 -11.35 29.18
CA PHE A 122 7.53 -11.63 29.80
C PHE A 122 7.60 -12.72 30.86
N ILE A 123 8.40 -13.77 30.64
CA ILE A 123 8.61 -14.83 31.62
C ILE A 123 9.35 -14.29 32.85
N LEU A 124 10.38 -13.45 32.67
CA LEU A 124 11.10 -12.78 33.76
C LEU A 124 10.15 -11.91 34.58
N VAL A 125 9.39 -11.03 33.93
CA VAL A 125 8.41 -10.16 34.60
C VAL A 125 7.32 -10.98 35.30
N ARG A 126 6.85 -12.08 34.72
CA ARG A 126 5.88 -12.97 35.36
C ARG A 126 6.48 -13.77 36.51
N ARG A 127 7.77 -14.13 36.44
CA ARG A 127 8.49 -14.84 37.50
C ARG A 127 8.79 -13.91 38.68
N TYR A 128 9.13 -12.66 38.40
CA TYR A 128 9.27 -11.59 39.38
C TYR A 128 7.90 -10.95 39.63
N ASN A 129 7.06 -11.63 40.42
CA ASN A 129 5.83 -11.06 40.99
C ASN A 129 6.11 -9.68 41.62
N LEU A 130 5.89 -8.60 40.86
CA LEU A 130 5.91 -7.21 41.30
C LEU A 130 5.12 -6.95 42.60
N PRO A 131 4.03 -7.67 42.95
CA PRO A 131 3.35 -7.45 44.23
C PRO A 131 4.21 -7.82 45.45
N LYS A 132 5.10 -8.82 45.36
CA LYS A 132 5.86 -9.32 46.51
C LYS A 132 7.07 -8.46 46.90
N ILE A 133 7.61 -7.68 45.98
CA ILE A 133 8.75 -6.78 46.26
C ILE A 133 8.24 -5.45 46.84
N LEU A 134 7.02 -5.04 46.47
CA LEU A 134 6.37 -3.83 47.00
C LEU A 134 5.93 -4.00 48.46
N GLU A 135 5.51 -5.19 48.89
CA GLU A 135 5.22 -5.48 50.31
C GLU A 135 6.47 -5.50 51.19
N PHE A 136 7.64 -5.86 50.66
CA PHE A 136 8.90 -5.90 51.43
C PHE A 136 9.50 -4.50 51.66
N PHE A 137 9.08 -3.47 50.92
CA PHE A 137 9.59 -2.10 51.08
C PHE A 137 8.68 -1.22 51.96
N ILE A 138 7.50 -1.70 52.35
CA ILE A 138 6.49 -0.97 53.13
C ILE A 138 6.43 -1.42 54.60
N ASN A 139 7.18 -2.45 55.01
CA ASN A 139 7.34 -2.91 56.41
C ASN A 139 8.83 -2.85 56.81
#